data_AF-A0AAU9RLF2-F1
#
_entry.id   AF-A0AAU9RLF2-F1
#
_cell.length_a   1.000
_cell.length_b   1.000
_cell.length_c   1.000
_cell.angle_alpha   90.00
_cell.angle_beta   90.00
_cell.angle_gamma   90.00
#
_symmetry.space_group_name_H-M   'P 1'
#
loop_
_entity.id
_entity.type
_entity.pdbx_description
1 polymer ?
#
loop_
_entity_poly.entity_id
_entity_poly.type
_entity_poly.pdbx_seq_one_letter_code
_entity_poly.pdbx_strand_id
1 'polypeptide(L)'
;MSQEEVAANGAAAEKTVVFTAYKPQLIVEAQKVGDAVAFYKSVFGATETGHSLYPKRKADQELPHLLSAELELAGTTVLVSDVSVNSGSE
;
A
#
# COMPACT_ATOMS: atom_id res chain seq x y z
N MET A 1 21.48 37.43 46.03
CA MET A 1 21.03 36.01 46.05
C MET A 1 19.52 36.03 45.90
N SER A 2 19.01 36.08 44.68
CA SER A 2 17.58 36.15 44.41
C SER A 2 17.28 35.41 43.12
N GLN A 3 16.77 34.20 43.34
CA GLN A 3 15.86 33.41 42.53
C GLN A 3 16.28 33.11 41.08
N GLU A 4 16.84 31.91 40.95
CA GLU A 4 17.03 31.19 39.70
C GLU A 4 15.68 31.00 38.99
N GLU A 5 15.58 31.56 37.79
CA GLU A 5 14.53 31.27 36.84
C GLU A 5 14.68 29.81 36.41
N VAL A 6 13.87 28.92 36.99
CA VAL A 6 13.75 27.53 36.52
C VAL A 6 13.02 27.58 35.18
N ALA A 7 13.79 27.78 34.11
CA ALA A 7 13.36 27.55 32.75
C ALA A 7 12.80 26.13 32.66
N ALA A 8 11.50 26.02 32.38
CA ALA A 8 10.85 24.74 32.12
C ALA A 8 11.49 24.12 30.85
N ASN A 9 12.46 23.24 31.06
CA ASN A 9 13.12 22.49 30.00
C ASN A 9 12.09 21.60 29.28
N GLY A 10 11.66 22.06 28.11
CA GLY A 10 11.16 21.25 26.99
C GLY A 10 10.16 20.17 27.36
N ALA A 11 8.92 20.55 27.63
CA ALA A 11 7.80 19.61 27.54
C ALA A 11 7.81 19.03 26.11
N ALA A 12 8.16 17.76 25.98
CA ALA A 12 8.09 17.05 24.71
C ALA A 12 6.63 17.11 24.25
N ALA A 13 6.35 17.90 23.21
CA ALA A 13 5.03 17.93 22.61
C ALA A 13 4.65 16.49 22.24
N GLU A 14 3.57 15.97 22.84
CA GLU A 14 3.06 14.64 22.52
C GLU A 14 2.72 14.62 21.02
N LYS A 15 3.56 13.94 20.24
CA LYS A 15 3.31 13.75 18.81
C LYS A 15 2.16 12.77 18.67
N THR A 16 0.98 13.29 18.38
CA THR A 16 -0.19 12.48 18.06
C THR A 16 0.03 11.82 16.71
N VAL A 17 -0.09 10.49 16.66
CA VAL A 17 -0.05 9.74 15.39
C VAL A 17 -1.40 9.92 14.69
N VAL A 18 -1.37 10.41 13.45
CA VAL A 18 -2.56 10.56 12.61
C VAL A 18 -2.44 9.64 11.41
N PHE A 19 -3.39 8.73 11.24
CA PHE A 19 -3.51 7.93 10.04
C PHE A 19 -4.39 8.65 9.03
N THR A 20 -3.83 8.98 7.87
CA THR A 20 -4.54 9.69 6.81
C THR A 20 -5.24 8.75 5.84
N ALA A 21 -4.90 7.46 5.85
CA ALA A 21 -5.51 6.44 5.01
C ALA A 21 -5.40 5.05 5.65
N TYR A 22 -6.38 4.21 5.33
CA TYR A 22 -6.41 2.78 5.66
C TYR A 22 -6.91 2.02 4.44
N LYS A 23 -6.16 1.00 4.02
CA LYS A 23 -6.53 0.13 2.89
C LYS A 23 -6.28 -1.33 3.29
N PRO A 24 -7.32 -2.19 3.31
CA PRO A 24 -7.12 -3.63 3.39
C PRO A 24 -6.25 -4.12 2.23
N GLN A 25 -5.37 -5.08 2.50
CA GLN A 25 -4.50 -5.68 1.50
C GLN A 25 -4.84 -7.17 1.30
N LEU A 26 -5.12 -7.55 0.06
CA LEU A 26 -5.31 -8.92 -0.37
C LEU A 26 -4.02 -9.40 -1.05
N ILE A 27 -3.35 -10.36 -0.42
CA ILE A 27 -2.15 -10.98 -0.98
C ILE A 27 -2.56 -12.17 -1.84
N VAL A 28 -2.09 -12.19 -3.10
CA VAL A 28 -2.35 -13.26 -4.06
C VAL A 28 -1.05 -13.97 -4.44
N GLU A 29 -1.19 -15.15 -5.04
CA GLU A 29 -0.06 -15.92 -5.55
C GLU A 29 0.77 -15.12 -6.57
N ALA A 30 2.05 -15.50 -6.72
CA ALA A 30 2.97 -14.90 -7.65
C ALA A 30 2.37 -14.80 -9.07
N GLN A 31 2.47 -13.62 -9.66
CA GLN A 31 1.98 -13.25 -11.00
C GLN A 31 0.45 -13.36 -11.17
N LYS A 32 -0.34 -13.46 -10.09
CA LYS A 32 -1.82 -13.57 -10.13
C LYS A 32 -2.59 -12.29 -9.92
N VAL A 33 -1.92 -11.14 -9.74
CA VAL A 33 -2.59 -9.84 -9.54
C VAL A 33 -3.50 -9.49 -10.72
N GLY A 34 -3.06 -9.71 -11.96
CA GLY A 34 -3.88 -9.43 -13.15
C GLY A 34 -5.15 -10.28 -13.23
N ASP A 35 -5.04 -11.58 -12.94
CA ASP A 35 -6.18 -12.49 -12.90
C ASP A 35 -7.19 -12.07 -11.82
N ALA A 36 -6.70 -11.72 -10.62
CA ALA A 36 -7.53 -11.25 -9.52
C ALA A 36 -8.24 -9.93 -9.86
N VAL A 37 -7.53 -8.97 -10.46
CA VAL A 37 -8.13 -7.70 -10.92
C VAL A 37 -9.23 -7.95 -11.94
N ALA A 38 -8.99 -8.80 -12.93
CA ALA A 38 -9.98 -9.15 -13.95
C ALA A 38 -11.22 -9.82 -13.31
N PHE A 39 -11.01 -10.73 -12.36
CA PHE A 39 -12.09 -11.36 -11.59
C PHE A 39 -12.93 -10.32 -10.84
N TYR A 40 -12.29 -9.41 -10.08
CA TYR A 40 -13.03 -8.43 -9.29
C TYR A 40 -13.80 -7.42 -10.16
N LYS A 41 -13.22 -7.01 -11.28
CA LYS A 41 -13.92 -6.20 -12.29
C LYS A 41 -15.14 -6.94 -12.86
N SER A 42 -14.96 -8.20 -13.24
CA SER A 42 -16.01 -8.98 -13.90
C SER A 42 -17.15 -9.38 -12.97
N VAL A 43 -16.86 -9.75 -11.72
CA VAL A 43 -17.86 -10.32 -10.81
C VAL A 43 -18.53 -9.25 -9.94
N PHE A 44 -17.77 -8.23 -9.54
CA PHE A 44 -18.24 -7.20 -8.61
C PHE A 44 -18.33 -5.80 -9.21
N GLY A 45 -17.97 -5.64 -10.49
CA GLY A 45 -17.94 -4.32 -11.12
C GLY A 45 -16.89 -3.40 -10.49
N ALA A 46 -15.82 -3.95 -9.91
CA ALA A 46 -14.78 -3.15 -9.27
C ALA A 46 -14.11 -2.20 -10.28
N THR A 47 -13.69 -1.02 -9.81
CA THR A 47 -12.96 -0.05 -10.62
C THR A 47 -11.50 -0.03 -10.17
N GLU A 48 -10.56 -0.14 -11.12
CA GLU A 48 -9.14 -0.02 -10.79
C GLU A 48 -8.74 1.46 -10.76
N THR A 49 -8.28 1.92 -9.60
CA THR A 49 -7.90 3.32 -9.38
C THR A 49 -6.40 3.57 -9.56
N GLY A 50 -5.59 2.51 -9.58
CA GLY A 50 -4.16 2.57 -9.86
C GLY A 50 -3.49 1.19 -9.80
N HIS A 51 -2.30 1.07 -10.38
CA HIS A 51 -1.51 -0.16 -10.31
C HIS A 51 0.00 0.10 -10.34
N SER A 52 0.76 -0.91 -9.94
CA SER A 52 2.20 -0.97 -10.07
C SER A 52 2.63 -2.19 -10.87
N LEU A 53 3.73 -2.07 -11.59
CA LEU A 53 4.27 -3.11 -12.46
C LEU A 53 5.59 -3.63 -11.90
N TYR A 54 5.92 -4.88 -12.20
CA TYR A 54 7.28 -5.37 -11.96
C TYR A 54 8.33 -4.54 -12.71
N PRO A 55 9.51 -4.30 -12.12
CA PRO A 55 10.61 -3.66 -12.81
C PRO A 55 11.00 -4.42 -14.10
N LYS A 56 11.12 -3.70 -15.22
CA LYS A 56 11.51 -4.29 -16.51
C LYS A 56 12.91 -4.92 -16.41
N ARG A 57 13.03 -6.23 -16.65
CA ARG A 57 14.34 -6.88 -16.85
C ARG A 57 14.81 -6.68 -18.28
N LYS A 58 16.12 -6.45 -18.47
CA LYS A 58 16.76 -6.03 -19.74
C LYS A 58 16.69 -7.07 -20.89
N ALA A 59 16.05 -8.23 -20.74
CA ALA A 59 16.23 -9.35 -21.66
C ALA A 59 14.96 -10.01 -22.22
N ASP A 60 13.75 -9.74 -21.74
CA ASP A 60 12.54 -10.36 -22.31
C ASP A 60 11.43 -9.34 -22.57
N GLN A 61 10.88 -9.38 -23.79
CA GLN A 61 9.80 -8.53 -24.30
C GLN A 61 8.41 -8.94 -23.78
N GLU A 62 8.30 -9.59 -22.61
CA GLU A 62 6.99 -9.80 -21.99
C GLU A 62 6.49 -8.50 -21.36
N LEU A 63 5.19 -8.21 -21.54
CA LEU A 63 4.53 -7.09 -20.88
C LEU A 63 4.77 -7.21 -19.37
N PRO A 64 5.14 -6.12 -18.67
CA PRO A 64 5.41 -6.21 -17.24
C PRO A 64 4.16 -6.72 -16.51
N HIS A 65 4.30 -7.79 -15.73
CA HIS A 65 3.21 -8.26 -14.88
C HIS A 65 2.85 -7.19 -13.84
N LEU A 66 1.58 -7.19 -13.39
CA LEU A 66 1.15 -6.36 -12.28
C LEU A 66 1.79 -6.87 -10.98
N LEU A 67 2.42 -5.97 -10.25
CA LEU A 67 2.92 -6.22 -8.89
C LEU A 67 1.82 -5.94 -7.86
N SER A 68 1.03 -4.90 -8.07
CA SER A 68 -0.15 -4.58 -7.26
C SER A 68 -1.16 -3.73 -8.01
N ALA A 69 -2.40 -3.71 -7.56
CA ALA A 69 -3.47 -2.87 -8.08
C ALA A 69 -4.43 -2.46 -6.96
N GLU A 70 -4.89 -1.21 -6.99
CA GLU A 70 -5.94 -0.71 -6.12
C GLU A 70 -7.30 -0.82 -6.80
N LEU A 71 -8.24 -1.43 -6.08
CA LEU A 71 -9.60 -1.65 -6.53
C LEU A 71 -10.58 -0.92 -5.63
N GLU A 72 -11.46 -0.14 -6.23
CA GLU A 72 -12.64 0.41 -5.58
C GLU A 72 -13.83 -0.53 -5.82
N LEU A 73 -14.43 -1.00 -4.74
CA LEU A 73 -15.63 -1.83 -4.76
C LEU A 73 -16.52 -1.45 -3.57
N ALA A 74 -17.81 -1.26 -3.83
CA ALA A 74 -18.81 -0.90 -2.82
C ALA A 74 -18.41 0.28 -1.90
N GLY A 75 -17.73 1.30 -2.45
CA GLY A 75 -17.30 2.49 -1.72
C GLY A 75 -16.09 2.27 -0.79
N THR A 76 -15.40 1.14 -0.90
CA THR A 76 -14.16 0.83 -0.18
C THR A 76 -13.03 0.59 -1.18
N THR A 77 -11.80 0.94 -0.79
CA THR A 77 -10.59 0.63 -1.56
C THR A 77 -9.85 -0.56 -0.97
N VAL A 78 -9.52 -1.54 -1.80
CA VAL A 78 -8.70 -2.70 -1.44
C VAL A 78 -7.45 -2.72 -2.32
N LEU A 79 -6.29 -2.99 -1.72
CA LEU A 79 -5.03 -3.22 -2.44
C LEU A 79 -4.88 -4.72 -2.73
N VAL A 80 -4.87 -5.11 -4.00
CA VAL A 80 -4.49 -6.47 -4.42
C VAL A 80 -2.99 -6.46 -4.73
N SER A 81 -2.22 -7.34 -4.11
CA SER A 81 -0.77 -7.38 -4.27
C SER A 81 -0.24 -8.78 -4.39
N ASP A 82 0.82 -8.92 -5.15
CA ASP A 82 1.59 -10.15 -5.25
C ASP A 82 2.25 -10.52 -3.90
N VAL A 83 2.37 -11.82 -3.60
CA VAL A 83 3.08 -12.32 -2.41
C VAL A 83 4.51 -11.81 -2.29
N SER A 84 5.18 -11.54 -3.41
CA SER A 84 6.54 -11.01 -3.46
C SER A 84 6.70 -9.59 -2.88
N VAL A 85 5.60 -8.85 -2.68
CA VAL A 85 5.63 -7.52 -2.04
C VAL A 85 5.97 -7.64 -0.54
N ASN A 86 5.60 -8.75 0.10
CA ASN A 86 5.78 -8.94 1.55
C ASN A 86 7.01 -9.80 1.91
N SER A 87 7.70 -10.38 0.92
CA SER A 87 8.88 -11.23 1.15
C SER A 87 10.19 -10.44 1.36
N GLY A 88 10.11 -9.14 1.66
CA GLY A 88 11.25 -8.23 1.83
C GLY A 88 11.70 -8.01 3.28
N SER A 89 11.14 -8.72 4.25
CA SER A 89 11.50 -8.58 5.67
C SER A 89 11.55 -9.93 6.38
N GLU A 90 12.62 -10.67 6.14
CA GLU A 90 13.20 -11.63 7.09
C GLU A 90 14.71 -11.38 7.19
#